data_AF-A0A832X7V0-F1
#
_entry.id   AF-A0A832X7V0-F1
#
_cell.length_a   1.000
_cell.length_b   1.000
_cell.length_c   1.000
_cell.angle_alpha   90.00
_cell.angle_beta   90.00
_cell.angle_gamma   90.00
#
_symmetry.space_group_name_H-M   'P 1'
#
loop_
_entity.id
_entity.type
_entity.pdbx_description
1 polymer ?
#
loop_
_entity_poly.entity_id
_entity_poly.type
_entity_poly.pdbx_seq_one_letter_code
_entity_poly.pdbx_strand_id
1 'polypeptide(L)'
;AGIPEDDPRNPAVIADNVGDNVGDCAGMGADLFETYVVTAISAMLLGTLLFEGTNAVLYPLVLGAGAIFASIAGTYFVKTSSKKHIMKALYKGVIATGLIAIILFYAITKYMMNDIGLFIATLVGLGITFAIMFVTDYYTSASFRPVQSIAKASQTGAATNLISGMAVGLEATLIPVLVISAGILTAYFAAGIYGIAIAAMAMLSFTGIVVAIDSYGPITDNAGGIAEMSGLPSRVRSITDALDAVGNTTKAVTKGYAIGSAALAALVLFAVYTEEIALHTATTFVFSLNDPLVIVGLFIGAVLPFIFSSLLMKAVGDAAFAIVNEVRRQFREIKGIMKGTAKPEYGKCVDIVTQAALRKMALPAIIAVGAPILVGFLLGPITLGAMLVGVIVSGLLLALFMTSSGAAWDNAKKYIEDGNYGGKGSDAHNAAVVGDTVGDPTKDTAGPAINPLIKVVNMVALLEIGLVLAYSLI
;
A
#
# COMPACT_ATOMS: atom_id res chain seq x y z
N ALA A 1 28.75 -9.92 6.03
CA ALA A 1 29.89 -10.32 6.90
C ALA A 1 29.91 -11.83 7.21
N GLY A 2 29.18 -12.66 6.46
CA GLY A 2 29.05 -14.10 6.77
C GLY A 2 28.39 -14.38 8.12
N ILE A 3 27.56 -13.45 8.60
CA ILE A 3 26.78 -13.57 9.83
C ILE A 3 25.31 -13.83 9.47
N PRO A 4 24.54 -14.52 10.33
CA PRO A 4 23.09 -14.65 10.17
C PRO A 4 22.35 -13.32 10.01
N GLU A 5 21.15 -13.40 9.45
CA GLU A 5 20.11 -12.36 9.53
C GLU A 5 19.78 -12.11 11.01
N ASP A 6 19.49 -10.86 11.40
CA ASP A 6 19.20 -10.43 12.77
C ASP A 6 20.26 -10.73 13.85
N ASP A 7 21.50 -11.01 13.45
CA ASP A 7 22.55 -11.33 14.40
C ASP A 7 22.86 -10.14 15.35
N PRO A 8 22.94 -10.35 16.67
CA PRO A 8 23.19 -9.27 17.64
C PRO A 8 24.58 -8.64 17.51
N ARG A 9 25.47 -9.16 16.65
CA ARG A 9 26.74 -8.50 16.32
C ARG A 9 26.53 -7.37 15.31
N ASN A 10 25.45 -7.36 14.54
CA ASN A 10 25.16 -6.33 13.57
C ASN A 10 24.64 -5.05 14.27
N PRO A 11 25.34 -3.91 14.23
CA PRO A 11 24.86 -2.68 14.86
C PRO A 11 23.57 -2.12 14.26
N ALA A 12 23.18 -2.54 13.05
CA ALA A 12 21.96 -2.09 12.41
C ALA A 12 20.70 -2.85 12.84
N VAL A 13 20.81 -4.02 13.49
CA VAL A 13 19.65 -4.91 13.76
C VAL A 13 18.55 -4.25 14.60
N ILE A 14 18.94 -3.39 15.55
CA ILE A 14 17.95 -2.64 16.36
C ILE A 14 17.24 -1.60 15.52
N ALA A 15 17.94 -0.92 14.60
CA ALA A 15 17.33 0.06 13.71
C ALA A 15 16.36 -0.62 12.73
N ASP A 16 16.68 -1.84 12.31
CA ASP A 16 15.85 -2.69 11.45
C ASP A 16 14.52 -3.05 12.13
N ASN A 17 14.59 -3.72 13.30
CA ASN A 17 13.39 -4.12 14.05
C ASN A 17 12.55 -2.92 14.50
N VAL A 18 13.18 -1.79 14.88
CA VAL A 18 12.44 -0.54 15.15
C VAL A 18 11.80 0.00 13.87
N GLY A 19 12.48 -0.11 12.73
CA GLY A 19 11.99 0.24 11.41
C GLY A 19 10.68 -0.43 11.06
N ASP A 20 10.56 -1.75 11.28
CA ASP A 20 9.31 -2.50 11.04
C ASP A 20 8.12 -1.93 11.83
N ASN A 21 8.35 -1.51 13.07
CA ASN A 21 7.29 -0.93 13.91
C ASN A 21 6.92 0.48 13.46
N VAL A 22 7.90 1.29 13.04
CA VAL A 22 7.68 2.69 12.64
C VAL A 22 7.09 2.79 11.24
N GLY A 23 7.60 2.00 10.29
CA GLY A 23 7.16 1.96 8.90
C GLY A 23 5.95 1.04 8.72
N ASP A 24 6.20 -0.27 8.83
CA ASP A 24 5.23 -1.30 8.44
C ASP A 24 4.02 -1.37 9.37
N CYS A 25 4.13 -0.99 10.64
CA CYS A 25 2.98 -0.89 11.54
C CYS A 25 2.37 0.52 11.55
N ALA A 26 3.10 1.52 12.07
CA ALA A 26 2.53 2.84 12.32
C ALA A 26 2.21 3.60 11.01
N GLY A 27 3.11 3.53 10.01
CA GLY A 27 2.91 4.14 8.70
C GLY A 27 1.73 3.52 7.95
N MET A 28 1.68 2.20 7.86
CA MET A 28 0.58 1.47 7.22
C MET A 28 -0.76 1.74 7.91
N GLY A 29 -0.79 1.70 9.25
CA GLY A 29 -2.01 1.99 10.02
C GLY A 29 -2.54 3.40 9.75
N ALA A 30 -1.66 4.39 9.64
CA ALA A 30 -2.03 5.76 9.30
C ALA A 30 -2.54 5.88 7.84
N ASP A 31 -1.89 5.20 6.89
CA ASP A 31 -2.29 5.19 5.48
C ASP A 31 -3.71 4.63 5.28
N LEU A 32 -4.00 3.48 5.89
CA LEU A 32 -5.33 2.88 5.80
C LEU A 32 -6.39 3.67 6.57
N PHE A 33 -6.04 4.23 7.72
CA PHE A 33 -6.95 5.14 8.45
C PHE A 33 -7.34 6.35 7.61
N GLU A 34 -6.36 7.02 7.00
CA GLU A 34 -6.61 8.18 6.16
C GLU A 34 -7.44 7.79 4.93
N THR A 35 -7.15 6.66 4.27
CA THR A 35 -7.97 6.14 3.16
C THR A 35 -9.42 5.93 3.57
N TYR A 36 -9.65 5.32 4.73
CA TYR A 36 -10.98 5.05 5.28
C TYR A 36 -11.75 6.34 5.53
N VAL A 37 -11.13 7.30 6.24
CA VAL A 37 -11.77 8.57 6.61
C VAL A 37 -12.10 9.39 5.36
N VAL A 38 -11.14 9.52 4.44
CA VAL A 38 -11.32 10.28 3.21
C VAL A 38 -12.45 9.72 2.36
N THR A 39 -12.51 8.39 2.22
CA THR A 39 -13.57 7.76 1.42
C THR A 39 -14.93 7.91 2.08
N ALA A 40 -15.00 7.74 3.41
CA ALA A 40 -16.24 7.94 4.15
C ALA A 40 -16.75 9.38 3.99
N ILE A 41 -15.89 10.38 4.20
CA ILE A 41 -16.25 11.81 4.04
C ILE A 41 -16.67 12.11 2.59
N SER A 42 -15.95 11.56 1.60
CA SER A 42 -16.28 11.80 0.19
C SER A 42 -17.63 11.18 -0.19
N ALA A 43 -17.93 9.97 0.31
CA ALA A 43 -19.23 9.35 0.14
C ALA A 43 -20.33 10.16 0.85
N MET A 44 -20.09 10.65 2.08
CA MET A 44 -21.02 11.52 2.81
C MET A 44 -21.32 12.81 2.03
N LEU A 45 -20.29 13.43 1.47
CA LEU A 45 -20.42 14.66 0.70
C LEU A 45 -21.23 14.41 -0.57
N LEU A 46 -20.90 13.38 -1.37
CA LEU A 46 -21.74 12.99 -2.51
C LEU A 46 -23.18 12.66 -2.10
N GLY A 47 -23.38 12.01 -0.95
CA GLY A 47 -24.71 11.74 -0.41
C GLY A 47 -25.50 13.03 -0.15
N THR A 48 -24.82 14.09 0.29
CA THR A 48 -25.40 15.43 0.51
C THR A 48 -25.73 16.13 -0.80
N LEU A 49 -24.88 15.97 -1.82
CA LEU A 49 -25.04 16.65 -3.11
C LEU A 49 -26.09 15.98 -4.01
N LEU A 50 -26.25 14.66 -3.91
CA LEU A 50 -27.06 13.87 -4.84
C LEU A 50 -28.42 13.44 -4.29
N PHE A 51 -28.63 13.44 -2.97
CA PHE A 51 -29.86 12.95 -2.34
C PHE A 51 -30.45 13.95 -1.36
N GLU A 52 -31.77 13.96 -1.26
CA GLU A 52 -32.48 14.70 -0.20
C GLU A 52 -32.48 13.91 1.12
N GLY A 53 -32.28 14.61 2.23
CA GLY A 53 -32.30 14.03 3.57
C GLY A 53 -30.95 13.48 4.04
N THR A 54 -30.93 12.90 5.25
CA THR A 54 -29.69 12.51 5.93
C THR A 54 -29.29 11.05 5.74
N ASN A 55 -30.17 10.22 5.15
CA ASN A 55 -29.91 8.78 5.04
C ASN A 55 -28.70 8.48 4.17
N ALA A 56 -28.57 9.12 3.00
CA ALA A 56 -27.40 8.95 2.13
C ALA A 56 -26.11 9.40 2.83
N VAL A 57 -26.18 10.48 3.62
CA VAL A 57 -25.01 10.95 4.40
C VAL A 57 -24.61 9.93 5.47
N LEU A 58 -25.57 9.35 6.20
CA LEU A 58 -25.26 8.41 7.30
C LEU A 58 -24.94 6.99 6.82
N TYR A 59 -25.45 6.60 5.64
CA TYR A 59 -25.33 5.25 5.09
C TYR A 59 -23.88 4.71 5.04
N PRO A 60 -22.86 5.40 4.49
CA PRO A 60 -21.49 4.91 4.48
C PRO A 60 -20.92 4.66 5.89
N LEU A 61 -21.31 5.48 6.87
CA LEU A 61 -20.88 5.31 8.27
C LEU A 61 -21.51 4.06 8.91
N VAL A 62 -22.79 3.81 8.65
CA VAL A 62 -23.51 2.65 9.17
C VAL A 62 -22.99 1.35 8.53
N LEU A 63 -22.66 1.37 7.23
CA LEU A 63 -21.97 0.25 6.58
C LEU A 63 -20.63 -0.03 7.26
N GLY A 64 -19.81 1.00 7.49
CA GLY A 64 -18.55 0.89 8.23
C GLY A 64 -18.74 0.30 9.63
N ALA A 65 -19.71 0.79 10.39
CA ALA A 65 -20.04 0.28 11.72
C ALA A 65 -20.46 -1.21 11.69
N GLY A 66 -21.29 -1.61 10.73
CA GLY A 66 -21.66 -3.01 10.53
C GLY A 66 -20.43 -3.89 10.23
N ALA A 67 -19.52 -3.40 9.39
CA ALA A 67 -18.30 -4.14 9.03
C ALA A 67 -17.30 -4.28 10.18
N ILE A 68 -17.28 -3.35 11.16
CA ILE A 68 -16.50 -3.52 12.39
C ILE A 68 -16.97 -4.77 13.14
N PHE A 69 -18.28 -4.94 13.34
CA PHE A 69 -18.82 -6.14 13.98
C PHE A 69 -18.55 -7.40 13.16
N ALA A 70 -18.66 -7.33 11.83
CA ALA A 70 -18.28 -8.43 10.96
C ALA A 70 -16.80 -8.82 11.10
N SER A 71 -15.91 -7.84 11.20
CA SER A 71 -14.46 -8.05 11.36
C SER A 71 -14.16 -8.71 12.70
N ILE A 72 -14.74 -8.20 13.80
CA ILE A 72 -14.61 -8.81 15.13
C ILE A 72 -15.07 -10.27 15.11
N ALA A 73 -16.24 -10.55 14.54
CA ALA A 73 -16.75 -11.91 14.39
C ALA A 73 -15.82 -12.79 13.53
N GLY A 74 -15.29 -12.25 12.44
CA GLY A 74 -14.36 -12.92 11.53
C GLY A 74 -13.06 -13.37 12.20
N THR A 75 -12.53 -12.61 13.16
CA THR A 75 -11.30 -12.99 13.89
C THR A 75 -11.42 -14.33 14.61
N TYR A 76 -12.61 -14.70 15.12
CA TYR A 76 -12.84 -15.98 15.79
C TYR A 76 -12.69 -17.21 14.88
N PHE A 77 -12.71 -17.00 13.56
CA PHE A 77 -12.50 -18.05 12.56
C PHE A 77 -11.01 -18.24 12.18
N VAL A 78 -10.12 -17.34 12.61
CA VAL A 78 -8.68 -17.44 12.38
C VAL A 78 -8.06 -18.41 13.39
N LYS A 79 -8.09 -19.71 13.06
CA LYS A 79 -7.54 -20.78 13.92
C LYS A 79 -6.73 -21.78 13.08
N THR A 80 -5.51 -22.07 13.51
CA THR A 80 -4.69 -23.15 12.96
C THR A 80 -3.68 -23.66 14.00
N SER A 81 -3.41 -24.96 13.96
CA SER A 81 -2.32 -25.59 14.71
C SER A 81 -1.18 -26.08 13.81
N SER A 82 -1.27 -25.84 12.49
CA SER A 82 -0.31 -26.32 11.49
C SER A 82 0.46 -25.17 10.85
N LYS A 83 1.79 -25.26 10.86
CA LYS A 83 2.70 -24.33 10.17
C LYS A 83 2.39 -24.19 8.68
N LYS A 84 1.89 -25.24 8.03
CA LYS A 84 1.61 -25.25 6.57
C LYS A 84 0.31 -24.55 6.17
N HIS A 85 -0.51 -24.13 7.13
CA HIS A 85 -1.88 -23.65 6.87
C HIS A 85 -2.17 -22.27 7.47
N ILE A 86 -1.14 -21.49 7.79
CA ILE A 86 -1.28 -20.15 8.37
C ILE A 86 -2.05 -19.22 7.42
N MET A 87 -1.60 -19.05 6.18
CA MET A 87 -2.27 -18.19 5.20
C MET A 87 -3.73 -18.58 4.97
N LYS A 88 -4.01 -19.89 4.89
CA LYS A 88 -5.37 -20.42 4.76
C LYS A 88 -6.25 -20.07 5.97
N ALA A 89 -5.70 -20.02 7.17
CA ALA A 89 -6.43 -19.61 8.36
C ALA A 89 -6.76 -18.11 8.36
N LEU A 90 -5.82 -17.27 7.91
CA LEU A 90 -6.05 -15.83 7.75
C LEU A 90 -7.16 -15.57 6.72
N TYR A 91 -7.09 -16.20 5.54
CA TYR A 91 -8.15 -16.09 4.52
C TYR A 91 -9.51 -16.58 4.99
N LYS A 92 -9.59 -17.62 5.85
CA LYS A 92 -10.87 -18.03 6.44
C LYS A 92 -11.50 -16.91 7.27
N GLY A 93 -10.70 -16.14 8.00
CA GLY A 93 -11.16 -14.96 8.75
C GLY A 93 -11.71 -13.87 7.83
N VAL A 94 -11.01 -13.58 6.72
CA VAL A 94 -11.46 -12.60 5.71
C VAL A 94 -12.75 -13.04 5.04
N ILE A 95 -12.85 -14.31 4.63
CA ILE A 95 -14.06 -14.87 4.00
C ILE A 95 -15.24 -14.84 4.97
N ALA A 96 -15.03 -15.22 6.23
CA ALA A 96 -16.08 -15.14 7.25
C ALA A 96 -16.55 -13.69 7.47
N THR A 97 -15.62 -12.74 7.53
CA THR A 97 -15.93 -11.29 7.57
C THR A 97 -16.76 -10.88 6.35
N GLY A 98 -16.36 -11.33 5.15
CA GLY A 98 -17.06 -11.26 3.87
C GLY A 98 -18.54 -11.60 3.97
N LEU A 99 -18.81 -12.84 4.36
CA LEU A 99 -20.15 -13.39 4.40
C LEU A 99 -21.03 -12.69 5.44
N ILE A 100 -20.48 -12.34 6.60
CA ILE A 100 -21.21 -11.61 7.64
C ILE A 100 -21.51 -10.18 7.18
N ALA A 101 -20.55 -9.50 6.56
CA ALA A 101 -20.73 -8.16 6.02
C ALA A 101 -21.83 -8.12 4.95
N ILE A 102 -21.92 -9.11 4.05
CA ILE A 102 -23.00 -9.19 3.04
C ILE A 102 -24.39 -9.16 3.69
N ILE A 103 -24.59 -9.94 4.76
CA ILE A 103 -25.88 -10.01 5.47
C ILE A 103 -26.19 -8.67 6.12
N LEU A 104 -25.20 -8.06 6.79
CA LEU A 104 -25.37 -6.76 7.44
C LEU A 104 -25.62 -5.64 6.42
N PHE A 105 -24.88 -5.61 5.30
CA PHE A 105 -25.05 -4.63 4.24
C PHE A 105 -26.42 -4.74 3.60
N TYR A 106 -26.94 -5.94 3.38
CA TYR A 106 -28.30 -6.12 2.88
C TYR A 106 -29.32 -5.51 3.85
N ALA A 107 -29.22 -5.82 5.15
CA ALA A 107 -30.13 -5.31 6.17
C ALA A 107 -30.07 -3.77 6.29
N ILE A 108 -28.86 -3.20 6.34
CA ILE A 108 -28.62 -1.76 6.43
C ILE A 108 -29.18 -1.06 5.18
N THR A 109 -28.86 -1.57 4.00
CA THR A 109 -29.31 -0.97 2.73
C THR A 109 -30.82 -1.00 2.61
N LYS A 110 -31.46 -2.13 2.94
CA LYS A 110 -32.92 -2.26 2.92
C LYS A 110 -33.62 -1.30 3.87
N TYR A 111 -33.06 -1.07 5.05
CA TYR A 111 -33.66 -0.19 6.06
C TYR A 111 -33.44 1.30 5.78
N MET A 112 -32.24 1.70 5.34
CA MET A 112 -31.87 3.11 5.18
C MET A 112 -32.17 3.69 3.80
N MET A 113 -31.91 2.90 2.75
CA MET A 113 -31.94 3.37 1.35
C MET A 113 -33.04 2.70 0.52
N ASN A 114 -33.40 1.45 0.86
CA ASN A 114 -34.34 0.61 0.12
C ASN A 114 -34.05 0.54 -1.40
N ASP A 115 -32.75 0.57 -1.76
CA ASP A 115 -32.26 0.55 -3.13
C ASP A 115 -31.36 -0.68 -3.34
N ILE A 116 -31.76 -1.55 -4.28
CA ILE A 116 -31.00 -2.77 -4.60
C ILE A 116 -29.71 -2.46 -5.36
N GLY A 117 -29.64 -1.37 -6.13
CA GLY A 117 -28.46 -0.92 -6.84
C GLY A 117 -27.33 -0.56 -5.87
N LEU A 118 -27.67 0.13 -4.77
CA LEU A 118 -26.71 0.42 -3.71
C LEU A 118 -26.22 -0.84 -2.99
N PHE A 119 -27.10 -1.84 -2.80
CA PHE A 119 -26.67 -3.14 -2.27
C PHE A 119 -25.70 -3.83 -3.24
N ILE A 120 -25.98 -3.84 -4.54
CA ILE A 120 -25.07 -4.37 -5.56
C ILE A 120 -23.72 -3.65 -5.51
N ALA A 121 -23.70 -2.32 -5.35
CA ALA A 121 -22.48 -1.56 -5.19
C ALA A 121 -21.65 -2.02 -3.97
N THR A 122 -22.30 -2.34 -2.84
CA THR A 122 -21.57 -2.92 -1.69
C THR A 122 -20.93 -4.27 -2.03
N LEU A 123 -21.63 -5.14 -2.77
CA LEU A 123 -21.09 -6.43 -3.20
C LEU A 123 -19.93 -6.28 -4.18
N VAL A 124 -19.99 -5.27 -5.05
CA VAL A 124 -18.89 -4.91 -5.96
C VAL A 124 -17.64 -4.54 -5.16
N GLY A 125 -17.78 -3.68 -4.14
CA GLY A 125 -16.66 -3.32 -3.26
C GLY A 125 -16.01 -4.53 -2.60
N LEU A 126 -16.80 -5.45 -2.07
CA LEU A 126 -16.31 -6.73 -1.51
C LEU A 126 -15.61 -7.58 -2.58
N GLY A 127 -16.20 -7.70 -3.76
CA GLY A 127 -15.63 -8.45 -4.88
C GLY A 127 -14.26 -7.90 -5.30
N ILE A 128 -14.11 -6.58 -5.37
CA ILE A 128 -12.84 -5.92 -5.66
C ILE A 128 -11.81 -6.25 -4.58
N THR A 129 -12.16 -6.17 -3.29
CA THR A 129 -11.28 -6.56 -2.18
C THR A 129 -10.71 -7.96 -2.39
N PHE A 130 -11.58 -8.96 -2.56
CA PHE A 130 -11.14 -10.35 -2.70
C PHE A 130 -10.32 -10.58 -3.97
N ALA A 131 -10.71 -9.96 -5.08
CA ALA A 131 -10.00 -10.09 -6.35
C ALA A 131 -8.58 -9.49 -6.27
N ILE A 132 -8.43 -8.28 -5.73
CA ILE A 132 -7.11 -7.64 -5.57
C ILE A 132 -6.23 -8.44 -4.63
N MET A 133 -6.78 -8.93 -3.50
CA MET A 133 -6.01 -9.75 -2.57
C MET A 133 -5.49 -11.03 -3.23
N PHE A 134 -6.36 -11.74 -3.96
CA PHE A 134 -5.97 -12.98 -4.65
C PHE A 134 -4.94 -12.75 -5.76
N VAL A 135 -5.13 -11.70 -6.56
CA VAL A 135 -4.21 -11.34 -7.65
C VAL A 135 -2.85 -10.96 -7.08
N THR A 136 -2.82 -10.19 -5.99
CA THR A 136 -1.57 -9.81 -5.34
C THR A 136 -0.83 -11.04 -4.81
N ASP A 137 -1.54 -11.94 -4.11
CA ASP A 137 -0.99 -13.21 -3.62
C ASP A 137 -0.40 -14.06 -4.77
N TYR A 138 -1.07 -14.14 -5.92
CA TYR A 138 -0.55 -14.84 -7.11
C TYR A 138 0.80 -14.28 -7.59
N TYR A 139 0.95 -12.95 -7.60
CA TYR A 139 2.18 -12.30 -8.08
C TYR A 139 3.30 -12.26 -7.04
N THR A 140 2.98 -12.36 -5.75
CA THR A 140 3.98 -12.19 -4.69
C THR A 140 4.29 -13.46 -3.91
N SER A 141 3.47 -14.51 -3.95
CA SER A 141 3.74 -15.75 -3.21
C SER A 141 4.69 -16.70 -3.96
N ALA A 142 5.63 -17.29 -3.21
CA ALA A 142 6.60 -18.28 -3.69
C ALA A 142 5.95 -19.58 -4.23
N SER A 143 4.65 -19.78 -3.99
CA SER A 143 3.91 -20.93 -4.48
C SER A 143 3.58 -20.85 -5.98
N PHE A 144 3.69 -19.67 -6.58
CA PHE A 144 3.22 -19.42 -7.95
C PHE A 144 4.35 -19.12 -8.94
N ARG A 145 4.01 -19.23 -10.22
CA ARG A 145 4.91 -19.00 -11.38
C ARG A 145 5.70 -17.68 -11.28
N PRO A 146 5.10 -16.52 -10.95
CA PRO A 146 5.81 -15.24 -11.03
C PRO A 146 7.07 -15.21 -10.17
N VAL A 147 6.94 -15.53 -8.87
CA VAL A 147 8.07 -15.57 -7.93
C VAL A 147 9.07 -16.68 -8.28
N GLN A 148 8.59 -17.87 -8.63
CA GLN A 148 9.47 -18.99 -9.01
C GLN A 148 10.30 -18.66 -10.25
N SER A 149 9.75 -17.87 -11.18
CA SER A 149 10.48 -17.42 -12.37
C SER A 149 11.63 -16.48 -12.02
N ILE A 150 11.44 -15.59 -11.04
CA ILE A 150 12.49 -14.69 -10.53
C ILE A 150 13.57 -15.50 -9.82
N ALA A 151 13.18 -16.43 -8.95
CA ALA A 151 14.13 -17.30 -8.24
C ALA A 151 14.96 -18.16 -9.20
N LYS A 152 14.33 -18.68 -10.26
CA LYS A 152 15.03 -19.39 -11.34
C LYS A 152 15.98 -18.47 -12.10
N ALA A 153 15.58 -17.23 -12.39
CA ALA A 153 16.43 -16.24 -13.05
C ALA A 153 17.68 -15.90 -12.23
N SER A 154 17.61 -15.99 -10.89
CA SER A 154 18.77 -15.78 -10.01
C SER A 154 19.92 -16.75 -10.29
N GLN A 155 19.67 -17.93 -10.88
CA GLN A 155 20.73 -18.89 -11.24
C GLN A 155 21.72 -18.33 -12.27
N THR A 156 21.32 -17.33 -13.04
CA THR A 156 22.19 -16.67 -14.05
C THR A 156 22.71 -15.31 -13.59
N GLY A 157 22.44 -14.92 -12.34
CA GLY A 157 22.99 -13.73 -11.69
C GLY A 157 21.97 -12.63 -11.36
N ALA A 158 22.46 -11.53 -10.77
CA ALA A 158 21.62 -10.44 -10.30
C ALA A 158 20.91 -9.68 -11.45
N ALA A 159 21.55 -9.55 -12.62
CA ALA A 159 20.98 -8.81 -13.73
C ALA A 159 19.67 -9.45 -14.26
N THR A 160 19.67 -10.76 -14.45
CA THR A 160 18.48 -11.52 -14.87
C THR A 160 17.41 -11.59 -13.79
N ASN A 161 17.81 -11.68 -12.51
CA ASN A 161 16.89 -11.54 -11.39
C ASN A 161 16.15 -10.18 -11.40
N LEU A 162 16.88 -9.08 -11.57
CA LEU A 162 16.30 -7.73 -11.63
C LEU A 162 15.37 -7.56 -12.85
N ILE A 163 15.80 -8.01 -14.04
CA ILE A 163 14.95 -7.96 -15.24
C ILE A 163 13.66 -8.76 -15.02
N SER A 164 13.76 -9.97 -14.45
CA SER A 164 12.61 -10.83 -14.21
C SER A 164 11.64 -10.20 -13.20
N GLY A 165 12.14 -9.62 -12.11
CA GLY A 165 11.27 -8.98 -11.11
C GLY A 165 10.57 -7.75 -11.66
N MET A 166 11.27 -6.87 -12.38
CA MET A 166 10.64 -5.73 -13.04
C MET A 166 9.56 -6.17 -14.04
N ALA A 167 9.83 -7.20 -14.83
CA ALA A 167 8.85 -7.74 -15.78
C ALA A 167 7.60 -8.28 -15.07
N VAL A 168 7.78 -9.01 -13.97
CA VAL A 168 6.67 -9.52 -13.13
C VAL A 168 5.88 -8.36 -12.52
N GLY A 169 6.54 -7.33 -12.00
CA GLY A 169 5.87 -6.15 -11.44
C GLY A 169 5.05 -5.41 -12.48
N LEU A 170 5.56 -5.25 -13.71
CA LEU A 170 4.83 -4.62 -14.82
C LEU A 170 3.61 -5.45 -15.21
N GLU A 171 3.77 -6.78 -15.31
CA GLU A 171 2.69 -7.74 -15.55
C GLU A 171 1.59 -7.64 -14.47
N ALA A 172 1.98 -7.50 -13.21
CA ALA A 172 1.08 -7.45 -12.05
C ALA A 172 0.11 -6.26 -12.05
N THR A 173 0.37 -5.22 -12.85
CA THR A 173 -0.53 -4.05 -12.95
C THR A 173 -1.83 -4.33 -13.70
N LEU A 174 -1.82 -5.30 -14.62
CA LEU A 174 -2.90 -5.49 -15.59
C LEU A 174 -4.22 -5.90 -14.92
N ILE A 175 -4.19 -7.00 -14.16
CA ILE A 175 -5.41 -7.59 -13.61
C ILE A 175 -6.06 -6.68 -12.54
N PRO A 176 -5.31 -6.07 -11.59
CA PRO A 176 -5.92 -5.15 -10.62
C PRO A 176 -6.62 -3.97 -11.30
N VAL A 177 -6.02 -3.38 -12.35
CA VAL A 177 -6.63 -2.28 -13.09
C VAL A 177 -7.90 -2.72 -13.81
N LEU A 178 -7.93 -3.90 -14.41
CA LEU A 178 -9.14 -4.45 -15.04
C LEU A 178 -10.25 -4.72 -14.02
N VAL A 179 -9.89 -5.26 -12.85
CA VAL A 179 -10.82 -5.50 -11.74
C VAL A 179 -11.42 -4.18 -11.25
N ILE A 180 -10.59 -3.17 -11.01
CA ILE A 180 -11.04 -1.84 -10.59
C ILE A 180 -11.95 -1.22 -11.66
N SER A 181 -11.56 -1.28 -12.93
CA SER A 181 -12.34 -0.74 -14.05
C SER A 181 -13.72 -1.41 -14.18
N ALA A 182 -13.77 -2.75 -14.12
CA ALA A 182 -15.02 -3.50 -14.15
C ALA A 182 -15.91 -3.19 -12.93
N GLY A 183 -15.29 -3.04 -11.76
CA GLY A 183 -15.94 -2.64 -10.52
C GLY A 183 -16.57 -1.24 -10.62
N ILE A 184 -15.83 -0.25 -11.11
CA ILE A 184 -16.32 1.11 -11.35
C ILE A 184 -17.54 1.08 -12.27
N LEU A 185 -17.45 0.40 -13.41
CA LEU A 185 -18.55 0.33 -14.37
C LEU A 185 -19.79 -0.34 -13.76
N THR A 186 -19.61 -1.45 -13.05
CA THR A 186 -20.72 -2.20 -12.45
C THR A 186 -21.38 -1.39 -11.34
N ALA A 187 -20.60 -0.74 -10.48
CA ALA A 187 -21.12 0.14 -9.43
C ALA A 187 -21.85 1.36 -10.00
N TYR A 188 -21.30 1.96 -11.06
CA TYR A 188 -21.91 3.08 -11.77
C TYR A 188 -23.24 2.70 -12.43
N PHE A 189 -23.31 1.57 -13.13
CA PHE A 189 -24.56 1.12 -13.73
C PHE A 189 -25.60 0.69 -12.69
N ALA A 190 -25.16 0.29 -11.49
CA ALA A 190 -26.06 -0.10 -10.41
C ALA A 190 -26.68 1.12 -9.69
N ALA A 191 -25.89 2.15 -9.36
CA ALA A 191 -26.35 3.29 -8.56
C ALA A 191 -25.62 4.61 -8.83
N GLY A 192 -25.11 4.80 -10.05
CA GLY A 192 -24.43 6.03 -10.48
C GLY A 192 -23.13 6.31 -9.73
N ILE A 193 -22.75 7.58 -9.67
CA ILE A 193 -21.52 8.05 -9.01
C ILE A 193 -21.55 7.70 -7.52
N TYR A 194 -22.73 7.79 -6.88
CA TYR A 194 -22.88 7.38 -5.50
C TYR A 194 -22.66 5.87 -5.31
N GLY A 195 -23.07 5.05 -6.27
CA GLY A 195 -22.73 3.62 -6.33
C GLY A 195 -21.21 3.37 -6.31
N ILE A 196 -20.42 4.14 -7.07
CA ILE A 196 -18.95 4.05 -7.02
C ILE A 196 -18.43 4.38 -5.62
N ALA A 197 -18.96 5.42 -4.98
CA ALA A 197 -18.59 5.81 -3.63
C ALA A 197 -18.91 4.72 -2.60
N ILE A 198 -20.06 4.07 -2.73
CA ILE A 198 -20.46 2.96 -1.86
C ILE A 198 -19.65 1.69 -2.12
N ALA A 199 -19.25 1.42 -3.36
CA ALA A 199 -18.31 0.34 -3.64
C ALA A 199 -16.94 0.59 -2.99
N ALA A 200 -16.42 1.82 -3.07
CA ALA A 200 -15.19 2.22 -2.40
C ALA A 200 -15.32 2.10 -0.88
N MET A 201 -16.43 2.56 -0.30
CA MET A 201 -16.70 2.46 1.13
C MET A 201 -16.83 1.00 1.58
N ALA A 202 -17.52 0.15 0.82
CA ALA A 202 -17.66 -1.27 1.12
C ALA A 202 -16.30 -1.98 1.04
N MET A 203 -15.46 -1.64 0.06
CA MET A 203 -14.07 -2.13 0.01
C MET A 203 -13.33 -1.75 1.31
N LEU A 204 -13.39 -0.49 1.73
CA LEU A 204 -12.67 0.03 2.91
C LEU A 204 -13.26 -0.39 4.25
N SER A 205 -14.52 -0.79 4.29
CA SER A 205 -15.14 -1.33 5.49
C SER A 205 -14.42 -2.60 6.02
N PHE A 206 -13.63 -3.25 5.18
CA PHE A 206 -12.79 -4.42 5.52
C PHE A 206 -11.48 -4.05 6.19
N THR A 207 -11.17 -2.76 6.35
CA THR A 207 -9.92 -2.27 6.94
C THR A 207 -9.62 -2.94 8.28
N GLY A 208 -10.63 -3.19 9.12
CA GLY A 208 -10.43 -3.84 10.43
C GLY A 208 -9.76 -5.22 10.34
N ILE A 209 -10.28 -6.13 9.50
CA ILE A 209 -9.67 -7.46 9.33
C ILE A 209 -8.38 -7.41 8.51
N VAL A 210 -8.29 -6.50 7.53
CA VAL A 210 -7.10 -6.35 6.68
C VAL A 210 -5.92 -5.83 7.49
N VAL A 211 -6.10 -4.78 8.31
CA VAL A 211 -5.06 -4.26 9.21
C VAL A 211 -4.60 -5.30 10.21
N ALA A 212 -5.52 -6.13 10.73
CA ALA A 212 -5.16 -7.21 11.65
C ALA A 212 -4.25 -8.26 10.99
N ILE A 213 -4.48 -8.56 9.71
CA ILE A 213 -3.66 -9.48 8.91
C ILE A 213 -2.34 -8.82 8.49
N ASP A 214 -2.33 -7.52 8.24
CA ASP A 214 -1.10 -6.79 7.94
C ASP A 214 -0.17 -6.74 9.15
N SER A 215 -0.70 -6.31 10.30
CA SER A 215 0.04 -6.16 11.56
C SER A 215 0.62 -7.49 12.06
N TYR A 216 0.06 -8.63 11.62
CA TYR A 216 0.62 -9.94 11.89
C TYR A 216 2.06 -10.08 11.37
N GLY A 217 2.36 -9.53 10.19
CA GLY A 217 3.68 -9.64 9.56
C GLY A 217 4.81 -9.02 10.40
N PRO A 218 4.80 -7.70 10.65
CA PRO A 218 5.81 -7.04 11.46
C PRO A 218 5.98 -7.62 12.87
N ILE A 219 4.88 -8.09 13.49
CA ILE A 219 4.94 -8.76 14.80
C ILE A 219 5.75 -10.06 14.70
N THR A 220 5.54 -10.86 13.65
CA THR A 220 6.25 -12.12 13.46
C THR A 220 7.70 -11.93 13.06
N ASP A 221 7.98 -10.88 12.31
CA ASP A 221 9.32 -10.44 11.90
C ASP A 221 10.17 -10.07 13.13
N ASN A 222 9.66 -9.14 13.96
CA ASN A 222 10.28 -8.77 15.24
C ASN A 222 10.42 -9.96 16.20
N ALA A 223 9.46 -10.88 16.23
CA ALA A 223 9.57 -12.08 17.05
C ALA A 223 10.75 -12.97 16.60
N GLY A 224 10.99 -13.06 15.29
CA GLY A 224 12.17 -13.70 14.71
C GLY A 224 13.46 -13.00 15.13
N GLY A 225 13.53 -11.68 14.95
CA GLY A 225 14.70 -10.88 15.34
C GLY A 225 15.04 -11.01 16.83
N ILE A 226 14.04 -10.91 17.70
CA ILE A 226 14.21 -11.11 19.15
C ILE A 226 14.69 -12.52 19.48
N ALA A 227 14.18 -13.55 18.80
CA ALA A 227 14.59 -14.93 19.03
C ALA A 227 16.07 -15.15 18.69
N GLU A 228 16.55 -14.59 17.58
CA GLU A 228 17.95 -14.67 17.15
C GLU A 228 18.86 -13.86 18.10
N MET A 229 18.51 -12.61 18.38
CA MET A 229 19.27 -11.75 19.29
C MET A 229 19.38 -12.30 20.71
N SER A 230 18.40 -13.09 21.15
CA SER A 230 18.39 -13.73 22.48
C SER A 230 19.08 -15.10 22.51
N GLY A 231 19.57 -15.60 21.37
CA GLY A 231 20.20 -16.92 21.28
C GLY A 231 19.25 -18.07 21.62
N LEU A 232 17.95 -17.93 21.30
CA LEU A 232 16.97 -18.99 21.54
C LEU A 232 17.25 -20.22 20.66
N PRO A 233 16.77 -21.42 21.04
CA PRO A 233 16.97 -22.62 20.24
C PRO A 233 16.48 -22.46 18.80
N SER A 234 17.19 -23.06 17.84
CA SER A 234 16.85 -23.01 16.40
C SER A 234 15.42 -23.44 16.07
N ARG A 235 14.79 -24.26 16.92
CA ARG A 235 13.38 -24.61 16.80
C ARG A 235 12.46 -23.37 16.88
N VAL A 236 12.78 -22.39 17.72
CA VAL A 236 12.01 -21.14 17.84
C VAL A 236 12.12 -20.33 16.55
N ARG A 237 13.35 -20.16 16.03
CA ARG A 237 13.58 -19.50 14.73
C ARG A 237 12.84 -20.19 13.59
N SER A 238 12.85 -21.52 13.53
CA SER A 238 12.07 -22.28 12.53
C SER A 238 10.55 -22.10 12.62
N ILE A 239 10.03 -21.65 13.76
CA ILE A 239 8.61 -21.32 13.92
C ILE A 239 8.40 -19.89 13.43
N THR A 240 9.22 -18.94 13.88
CA THR A 240 9.11 -17.53 13.48
C THR A 240 9.35 -17.34 11.99
N ASP A 241 10.34 -18.01 11.38
CA ASP A 241 10.58 -17.94 9.92
C ASP A 241 9.35 -18.39 9.11
N ALA A 242 8.64 -19.42 9.59
CA ALA A 242 7.43 -19.90 8.92
C ALA A 242 6.24 -18.94 9.10
N LEU A 243 6.21 -18.17 10.19
CA LEU A 243 5.21 -17.13 10.43
C LEU A 243 5.53 -15.88 9.58
N ASP A 244 6.81 -15.48 9.56
CA ASP A 244 7.36 -14.34 8.82
C ASP A 244 7.18 -14.48 7.30
N ALA A 245 7.48 -15.67 6.74
CA ALA A 245 7.24 -15.92 5.31
C ALA A 245 5.77 -15.70 4.90
N VAL A 246 4.83 -15.98 5.80
CA VAL A 246 3.41 -15.68 5.60
C VAL A 246 3.15 -14.20 5.81
N GLY A 247 3.80 -13.58 6.80
CA GLY A 247 3.86 -12.15 7.05
C GLY A 247 4.21 -11.32 5.81
N ASN A 248 5.24 -11.70 5.05
CA ASN A 248 5.63 -10.98 3.83
C ASN A 248 4.57 -11.05 2.73
N THR A 249 3.90 -12.19 2.61
CA THR A 249 2.77 -12.34 1.69
C THR A 249 1.57 -11.49 2.15
N THR A 250 1.28 -11.47 3.46
CA THR A 250 0.19 -10.66 3.99
C THR A 250 0.46 -9.17 3.84
N LYS A 251 1.68 -8.70 4.14
CA LYS A 251 2.15 -7.32 3.90
C LYS A 251 1.97 -6.91 2.44
N ALA A 252 2.27 -7.81 1.50
CA ALA A 252 2.08 -7.53 0.08
C ALA A 252 0.59 -7.41 -0.29
N VAL A 253 -0.23 -8.36 0.15
CA VAL A 253 -1.67 -8.41 -0.12
C VAL A 253 -2.41 -7.17 0.42
N THR A 254 -2.06 -6.72 1.62
CA THR A 254 -2.63 -5.54 2.28
C THR A 254 -2.18 -4.25 1.61
N LYS A 255 -0.92 -4.14 1.17
CA LYS A 255 -0.46 -3.02 0.33
C LYS A 255 -1.20 -2.98 -1.01
N GLY A 256 -1.41 -4.14 -1.65
CA GLY A 256 -2.23 -4.25 -2.86
C GLY A 256 -3.67 -3.75 -2.63
N TYR A 257 -4.27 -4.13 -1.50
CA TYR A 257 -5.57 -3.62 -1.06
C TYR A 257 -5.56 -2.09 -0.81
N ALA A 258 -4.54 -1.57 -0.13
CA ALA A 258 -4.38 -0.14 0.12
C ALA A 258 -4.29 0.66 -1.20
N ILE A 259 -3.51 0.17 -2.16
CA ILE A 259 -3.37 0.80 -3.49
C ILE A 259 -4.69 0.76 -4.26
N GLY A 260 -5.36 -0.39 -4.31
CA GLY A 260 -6.64 -0.53 -5.00
C GLY A 260 -7.75 0.33 -4.40
N SER A 261 -7.81 0.40 -3.08
CA SER A 261 -8.80 1.23 -2.37
C SER A 261 -8.49 2.72 -2.51
N ALA A 262 -7.21 3.12 -2.47
CA ALA A 262 -6.81 4.51 -2.73
C ALA A 262 -7.21 4.98 -4.13
N ALA A 263 -7.12 4.12 -5.15
CA ALA A 263 -7.57 4.47 -6.50
C ALA A 263 -9.08 4.73 -6.57
N LEU A 264 -9.90 3.85 -5.96
CA LEU A 264 -11.35 4.08 -5.89
C LEU A 264 -11.68 5.33 -5.07
N ALA A 265 -11.04 5.51 -3.91
CA ALA A 265 -11.21 6.69 -3.06
C ALA A 265 -10.89 7.98 -3.82
N ALA A 266 -9.80 8.00 -4.58
CA ALA A 266 -9.39 9.17 -5.35
C ALA A 266 -10.35 9.48 -6.50
N LEU A 267 -10.96 8.47 -7.12
CA LEU A 267 -12.02 8.69 -8.11
C LEU A 267 -13.28 9.30 -7.48
N VAL A 268 -13.63 8.88 -6.26
CA VAL A 268 -14.76 9.46 -5.51
C VAL A 268 -14.46 10.91 -5.13
N LEU A 269 -13.23 11.20 -4.67
CA LEU A 269 -12.76 12.57 -4.42
C LEU A 269 -12.80 13.42 -5.69
N PHE A 270 -12.38 12.87 -6.83
CA PHE A 270 -12.46 13.56 -8.11
C PHE A 270 -13.91 13.86 -8.51
N ALA A 271 -14.83 12.91 -8.30
CA ALA A 271 -16.25 13.16 -8.54
C ALA A 271 -16.79 14.28 -7.64
N VAL A 272 -16.45 14.27 -6.34
CA VAL A 272 -16.76 15.37 -5.42
C VAL A 272 -16.23 16.70 -5.93
N TYR A 273 -14.97 16.73 -6.39
CA TYR A 273 -14.35 17.93 -6.95
C TYR A 273 -15.17 18.52 -8.11
N THR A 274 -15.64 17.66 -9.03
CA THR A 274 -16.47 18.12 -10.16
C THR A 274 -17.84 18.64 -9.73
N GLU A 275 -18.47 18.01 -8.73
CA GLU A 275 -19.76 18.44 -8.20
C GLU A 275 -19.64 19.77 -7.41
N GLU A 276 -18.59 19.94 -6.62
CA GLU A 276 -18.32 21.19 -5.90
C GLU A 276 -18.16 22.38 -6.86
N ILE A 277 -17.45 22.20 -7.97
CA ILE A 277 -17.35 23.26 -8.99
C ILE A 277 -18.71 23.57 -9.60
N ALA A 278 -19.51 22.55 -9.90
CA ALA A 278 -20.84 22.74 -10.48
C ALA A 278 -21.77 23.54 -9.54
N LEU A 279 -21.67 23.31 -8.23
CA LEU A 279 -22.42 24.06 -7.23
C LEU A 279 -22.01 25.53 -7.16
N HIS A 280 -20.71 25.82 -7.22
CA HIS A 280 -20.20 27.19 -7.12
C HIS A 280 -20.39 28.02 -8.40
N THR A 281 -20.38 27.38 -9.57
CA THR A 281 -20.42 28.07 -10.86
C THR A 281 -21.75 27.98 -11.58
N ALA A 282 -22.68 27.13 -11.11
CA ALA A 282 -23.91 26.76 -11.80
C ALA A 282 -23.69 26.24 -13.24
N THR A 283 -22.47 25.76 -13.55
CA THR A 283 -22.09 25.20 -14.84
C THR A 283 -21.48 23.82 -14.68
N THR A 284 -21.87 22.89 -15.54
CA THR A 284 -21.22 21.57 -15.60
C THR A 284 -19.86 21.72 -16.25
N PHE A 285 -18.81 21.39 -15.50
CA PHE A 285 -17.44 21.40 -16.03
C PHE A 285 -17.20 20.19 -16.93
N VAL A 286 -16.83 20.43 -18.18
CA VAL A 286 -16.53 19.38 -19.16
C VAL A 286 -15.02 19.29 -19.37
N PHE A 287 -14.41 18.18 -18.96
CA PHE A 287 -13.01 17.88 -19.24
C PHE A 287 -12.86 17.34 -20.65
N SER A 288 -12.65 18.24 -21.61
CA SER A 288 -12.46 17.84 -23.00
C SER A 288 -10.99 17.54 -23.31
N LEU A 289 -10.69 16.35 -23.83
CA LEU A 289 -9.32 15.95 -24.19
C LEU A 289 -8.73 16.75 -25.36
N ASN A 290 -9.54 17.54 -26.07
CA ASN A 290 -9.05 18.48 -27.07
C ASN A 290 -8.66 19.86 -26.49
N ASP A 291 -8.90 20.09 -25.20
CA ASP A 291 -8.47 21.30 -24.49
C ASP A 291 -6.99 21.15 -24.08
N PRO A 292 -6.10 22.06 -24.54
CA PRO A 292 -4.70 22.06 -24.14
C PRO A 292 -4.48 22.11 -22.62
N LEU A 293 -5.34 22.81 -21.86
CA LEU A 293 -5.22 22.91 -20.40
C LEU A 293 -5.44 21.55 -19.73
N VAL A 294 -6.38 20.76 -20.23
CA VAL A 294 -6.61 19.39 -19.76
C VAL A 294 -5.40 18.51 -20.04
N ILE A 295 -4.82 18.59 -21.24
CA ILE A 295 -3.63 17.80 -21.60
C ILE A 295 -2.43 18.19 -20.71
N VAL A 296 -2.21 19.49 -20.49
CA VAL A 296 -1.14 19.98 -19.61
C VAL A 296 -1.33 19.49 -18.18
N GLY A 297 -2.54 19.59 -17.64
CA GLY A 297 -2.88 19.08 -16.32
C GLY A 297 -2.58 17.59 -16.21
N LEU A 298 -3.04 16.78 -17.17
CA LEU A 298 -2.77 15.34 -17.21
C LEU A 298 -1.27 15.01 -17.16
N PHE A 299 -0.42 15.71 -17.92
CA PHE A 299 1.03 15.48 -17.90
C PHE A 299 1.68 15.90 -16.58
N ILE A 300 1.28 17.06 -16.02
CA ILE A 300 1.77 17.51 -14.71
C ILE A 300 1.38 16.47 -13.65
N GLY A 301 0.14 15.99 -13.69
CA GLY A 301 -0.32 14.97 -12.76
C GLY A 301 0.42 13.65 -12.93
N ALA A 302 0.63 13.22 -14.18
CA ALA A 302 1.28 11.96 -14.49
C ALA A 302 2.75 11.90 -14.05
N VAL A 303 3.46 13.03 -14.03
CA VAL A 303 4.88 13.07 -13.65
C VAL A 303 5.09 13.13 -12.14
N LEU A 304 4.09 13.58 -11.36
CA LEU A 304 4.22 13.75 -9.91
C LEU A 304 4.60 12.44 -9.19
N PRO A 305 3.92 11.29 -9.40
CA PRO A 305 4.32 10.03 -8.76
C PRO A 305 5.75 9.60 -9.10
N PHE A 306 6.22 9.85 -10.32
CA PHE A 306 7.58 9.48 -10.74
C PHE A 306 8.65 10.31 -10.02
N ILE A 307 8.46 11.63 -9.94
CA ILE A 307 9.41 12.50 -9.24
C ILE A 307 9.38 12.22 -7.74
N PHE A 308 8.19 12.03 -7.17
CA PHE A 308 8.00 11.68 -5.78
C PHE A 308 8.73 10.37 -5.42
N SER A 309 8.51 9.31 -6.20
CA SER A 309 9.21 8.03 -6.03
C SER A 309 10.72 8.14 -6.22
N SER A 310 11.18 8.93 -7.20
CA SER A 310 12.62 9.15 -7.42
C SER A 310 13.30 9.79 -6.20
N LEU A 311 12.65 10.77 -5.56
CA LEU A 311 13.15 11.43 -4.36
C LEU A 311 13.22 10.45 -3.18
N LEU A 312 12.19 9.64 -2.98
CA LEU A 312 12.15 8.64 -1.92
C LEU A 312 13.21 7.54 -2.10
N MET A 313 13.36 7.02 -3.32
CA MET A 313 14.39 6.02 -3.62
C MET A 313 15.80 6.55 -3.37
N LYS A 314 16.08 7.80 -3.77
CA LYS A 314 17.37 8.45 -3.48
C LYS A 314 17.57 8.65 -1.97
N ALA A 315 16.53 9.03 -1.24
CA ALA A 315 16.60 9.20 0.20
C ALA A 315 16.98 7.90 0.92
N VAL A 316 16.36 6.77 0.56
CA VAL A 316 16.69 5.46 1.11
C VAL A 316 18.10 5.05 0.71
N GLY A 317 18.50 5.23 -0.56
CA GLY A 317 19.85 4.92 -1.02
C GLY A 317 20.95 5.67 -0.26
N ASP A 318 20.75 6.98 -0.03
CA ASP A 318 21.67 7.81 0.75
C ASP A 318 21.77 7.32 2.21
N ALA A 319 20.64 6.99 2.84
CA ALA A 319 20.58 6.51 4.21
C ALA A 319 21.21 5.12 4.37
N ALA A 320 20.90 4.20 3.45
CA ALA A 320 21.46 2.86 3.41
C ALA A 320 22.98 2.90 3.24
N PHE A 321 23.50 3.78 2.38
CA PHE A 321 24.94 3.97 2.22
C PHE A 321 25.61 4.43 3.53
N ALA A 322 24.99 5.36 4.26
CA ALA A 322 25.49 5.80 5.56
C ALA A 322 25.51 4.66 6.59
N ILE A 323 24.45 3.84 6.63
CA ILE A 323 24.35 2.68 7.53
C ILE A 323 25.40 1.62 7.20
N VAL A 324 25.58 1.28 5.93
CA VAL A 324 26.59 0.30 5.51
C VAL A 324 28.00 0.75 5.93
N ASN A 325 28.32 2.03 5.77
CA ASN A 325 29.62 2.57 6.19
C ASN A 325 29.79 2.54 7.71
N GLU A 326 28.74 2.85 8.48
CA GLU A 326 28.78 2.79 9.94
C GLU A 326 28.92 1.35 10.46
N VAL A 327 28.18 0.40 9.90
CA VAL A 327 28.30 -1.04 10.21
C VAL A 327 29.73 -1.52 9.94
N ARG A 328 30.28 -1.18 8.77
CA ARG A 328 31.67 -1.52 8.40
C ARG A 328 32.70 -0.87 9.32
N ARG A 329 32.48 0.38 9.70
CA ARG A 329 33.35 1.11 10.65
C ARG A 329 33.38 0.39 11.99
N GLN A 330 32.23 0.07 12.56
CA GLN A 330 32.15 -0.62 13.85
C GLN A 330 32.80 -2.00 13.81
N PHE A 331 32.57 -2.80 12.76
CA PHE A 331 33.23 -4.10 12.60
C PHE A 331 34.75 -4.00 12.49
N ARG A 332 35.29 -2.92 11.91
CA ARG A 332 36.72 -2.70 11.75
C ARG A 332 37.38 -2.16 13.02
N GLU A 333 36.73 -1.20 13.69
CA GLU A 333 37.33 -0.40 14.77
C GLU A 333 37.07 -0.99 16.16
N ILE A 334 35.89 -1.58 16.39
CA ILE A 334 35.51 -2.13 17.70
C ILE A 334 35.91 -3.60 17.77
N LYS A 335 37.11 -3.86 18.30
CA LYS A 335 37.63 -5.20 18.51
C LYS A 335 36.71 -5.99 19.45
N GLY A 336 36.30 -7.17 19.02
CA GLY A 336 35.48 -8.09 19.83
C GLY A 336 34.03 -8.25 19.37
N ILE A 337 33.50 -7.36 18.51
CA ILE A 337 32.13 -7.50 17.97
C ILE A 337 31.97 -8.82 17.23
N MET A 338 32.84 -9.10 16.25
CA MET A 338 32.76 -10.35 15.47
C MET A 338 32.95 -11.61 16.31
N LYS A 339 33.63 -11.49 17.47
CA LYS A 339 33.84 -12.57 18.44
C LYS A 339 32.69 -12.69 19.45
N GLY A 340 31.71 -11.78 19.43
CA GLY A 340 30.62 -11.73 20.41
C GLY A 340 31.04 -11.25 21.81
N THR A 341 32.25 -10.72 21.98
CA THR A 341 32.76 -10.28 23.29
C THR A 341 32.59 -8.78 23.55
N ALA A 342 32.25 -8.00 22.53
CA ALA A 342 31.98 -6.57 22.64
C ALA A 342 30.59 -6.25 22.06
N LYS A 343 29.90 -5.30 22.67
CA LYS A 343 28.55 -4.87 22.26
C LYS A 343 28.64 -3.80 21.15
N PRO A 344 27.86 -3.92 20.06
CA PRO A 344 27.79 -2.87 19.03
C PRO A 344 27.14 -1.57 19.53
N GLU A 345 27.44 -0.47 18.87
CA GLU A 345 26.84 0.85 19.14
C GLU A 345 25.51 1.01 18.36
N TYR A 346 24.45 0.32 18.79
CA TYR A 346 23.16 0.33 18.09
C TYR A 346 22.56 1.73 17.90
N GLY A 347 22.69 2.59 18.92
CA GLY A 347 22.13 3.96 18.90
C GLY A 347 22.65 4.81 17.74
N LYS A 348 23.89 4.57 17.28
CA LYS A 348 24.46 5.29 16.12
C LYS A 348 23.70 4.99 14.84
N CYS A 349 23.35 3.72 14.61
CA CYS A 349 22.58 3.33 13.43
C CYS A 349 21.16 3.90 13.49
N VAL A 350 20.52 3.87 14.67
CA VAL A 350 19.20 4.49 14.89
C VAL A 350 19.25 6.00 14.61
N ASP A 351 20.22 6.73 15.17
CA ASP A 351 20.36 8.17 14.96
C ASP A 351 20.53 8.54 13.48
N ILE A 352 21.32 7.76 12.73
CA ILE A 352 21.55 7.97 11.29
C ILE A 352 20.23 7.86 10.52
N VAL A 353 19.48 6.75 10.70
CA VAL A 353 18.21 6.56 9.96
C VAL A 353 17.16 7.58 10.38
N THR A 354 17.07 7.93 11.67
CA THR A 354 16.12 8.94 12.16
C THR A 354 16.38 10.31 11.56
N GLN A 355 17.64 10.79 11.58
CA GLN A 355 17.98 12.09 11.00
C GLN A 355 17.77 12.12 9.48
N ALA A 356 18.10 11.02 8.80
CA ALA A 356 17.88 10.90 7.37
C ALA A 356 16.39 10.95 7.03
N ALA A 357 15.55 10.16 7.70
CA ALA A 357 14.11 10.12 7.50
C ALA A 357 13.47 11.50 7.68
N LEU A 358 13.74 12.17 8.81
CA LEU A 358 13.18 13.49 9.12
C LEU A 358 13.56 14.58 8.11
N ARG A 359 14.81 14.58 7.63
CA ARG A 359 15.26 15.59 6.66
C ARG A 359 14.76 15.31 5.26
N LYS A 360 14.75 14.03 4.85
CA LYS A 360 14.46 13.63 3.47
C LYS A 360 12.97 13.55 3.17
N MET A 361 12.10 13.41 4.18
CA MET A 361 10.63 13.41 3.98
C MET A 361 10.05 14.79 3.61
N ALA A 362 10.74 15.89 3.96
CA ALA A 362 10.20 17.24 3.83
C ALA A 362 9.92 17.64 2.38
N LEU A 363 10.87 17.42 1.47
CA LEU A 363 10.73 17.82 0.07
C LEU A 363 9.58 17.07 -0.66
N PRO A 364 9.48 15.73 -0.58
CA PRO A 364 8.33 15.01 -1.12
C PRO A 364 6.98 15.52 -0.60
N ALA A 365 6.87 15.82 0.70
CA ALA A 365 5.66 16.36 1.30
C ALA A 365 5.32 17.77 0.77
N ILE A 366 6.32 18.65 0.64
CA ILE A 366 6.15 19.99 0.06
C ILE A 366 5.66 19.90 -1.38
N ILE A 367 6.17 18.96 -2.18
CA ILE A 367 5.72 18.75 -3.56
C ILE A 367 4.26 18.29 -3.58
N ALA A 368 3.89 17.32 -2.75
CA ALA A 368 2.53 16.78 -2.69
C ALA A 368 1.48 17.86 -2.34
N VAL A 369 1.80 18.75 -1.41
CA VAL A 369 0.88 19.83 -0.99
C VAL A 369 0.97 21.03 -1.94
N GLY A 370 2.18 21.41 -2.37
CA GLY A 370 2.42 22.60 -3.17
C GLY A 370 1.97 22.47 -4.63
N ALA A 371 2.02 21.26 -5.21
CA ALA A 371 1.63 21.05 -6.60
C ALA A 371 0.16 21.43 -6.90
N PRO A 372 -0.86 20.93 -6.18
CA PRO A 372 -2.25 21.33 -6.43
C PRO A 372 -2.47 22.83 -6.23
N ILE A 373 -1.88 23.44 -5.18
CA ILE A 373 -1.96 24.88 -4.92
C ILE A 373 -1.45 25.67 -6.12
N LEU A 374 -0.22 25.36 -6.57
CA LEU A 374 0.40 26.07 -7.68
C LEU A 374 -0.40 25.90 -8.98
N VAL A 375 -0.84 24.69 -9.29
CA VAL A 375 -1.62 24.44 -10.52
C VAL A 375 -2.99 25.11 -10.44
N GLY A 376 -3.67 25.05 -9.30
CA GLY A 376 -4.98 25.68 -9.09
C GLY A 376 -4.91 27.19 -9.28
N PHE A 377 -4.04 27.89 -8.55
CA PHE A 377 -3.98 29.35 -8.62
C PHE A 377 -3.35 29.87 -9.92
N LEU A 378 -2.41 29.15 -10.54
CA LEU A 378 -1.75 29.62 -11.76
C LEU A 378 -2.48 29.21 -13.05
N LEU A 379 -3.08 28.02 -13.08
CA LEU A 379 -3.62 27.40 -14.30
C LEU A 379 -5.12 27.09 -14.23
N GLY A 380 -5.76 27.40 -13.11
CA GLY A 380 -7.20 27.33 -12.93
C GLY A 380 -7.74 25.92 -12.61
N PRO A 381 -9.06 25.84 -12.36
CA PRO A 381 -9.73 24.61 -11.90
C PRO A 381 -9.75 23.49 -12.94
N ILE A 382 -9.78 23.80 -14.24
CA ILE A 382 -9.74 22.77 -15.31
C ILE A 382 -8.40 22.03 -15.28
N THR A 383 -7.30 22.77 -15.26
CA THR A 383 -5.96 22.18 -15.25
C THR A 383 -5.72 21.41 -13.96
N LEU A 384 -6.18 21.94 -12.83
CA LEU A 384 -6.13 21.26 -11.53
C LEU A 384 -6.88 19.92 -11.56
N GLY A 385 -8.15 19.90 -11.99
CA GLY A 385 -8.91 18.67 -12.11
C GLY A 385 -8.27 17.64 -13.04
N ALA A 386 -7.70 18.08 -14.16
CA ALA A 386 -6.97 17.20 -15.07
C ALA A 386 -5.66 16.66 -14.44
N MET A 387 -4.97 17.46 -13.62
CA MET A 387 -3.83 17.00 -12.83
C MET A 387 -4.22 15.90 -11.85
N LEU A 388 -5.37 16.02 -11.17
CA LEU A 388 -5.86 14.99 -10.26
C LEU A 388 -6.01 13.64 -10.97
N VAL A 389 -6.63 13.62 -12.15
CA VAL A 389 -6.77 12.40 -12.98
C VAL A 389 -5.41 11.84 -13.39
N GLY A 390 -4.47 12.71 -13.80
CA GLY A 390 -3.11 12.30 -14.16
C GLY A 390 -2.36 11.63 -13.01
N VAL A 391 -2.47 12.19 -11.80
CA VAL A 391 -1.87 11.60 -10.58
C VAL A 391 -2.49 10.25 -10.25
N ILE A 392 -3.82 10.11 -10.37
CA ILE A 392 -4.54 8.87 -10.08
C ILE A 392 -4.09 7.73 -11.01
N VAL A 393 -4.13 7.97 -12.34
CA VAL A 393 -3.87 6.92 -13.33
C VAL A 393 -2.40 6.47 -13.30
N SER A 394 -1.48 7.44 -13.31
CA SER A 394 -0.04 7.12 -13.27
C SER A 394 0.38 6.55 -11.92
N GLY A 395 -0.15 7.09 -10.82
CA GLY A 395 0.17 6.69 -9.46
C GLY A 395 -0.28 5.27 -9.17
N LEU A 396 -1.51 4.90 -9.57
CA LEU A 396 -2.02 3.52 -9.41
C LEU A 396 -1.08 2.50 -10.09
N LEU A 397 -0.73 2.74 -11.35
CA LEU A 397 0.13 1.83 -12.11
C LEU A 397 1.53 1.73 -11.49
N LEU A 398 2.12 2.87 -11.11
CA LEU A 398 3.46 2.90 -10.53
C LEU A 398 3.48 2.25 -9.14
N ALA A 399 2.47 2.49 -8.30
CA ALA A 399 2.37 1.91 -6.96
C ALA A 399 2.24 0.38 -7.01
N LEU A 400 1.38 -0.15 -7.88
CA LEU A 400 1.23 -1.59 -8.11
C LEU A 400 2.54 -2.21 -8.59
N PHE A 401 3.17 -1.60 -9.60
CA PHE A 401 4.45 -2.06 -10.13
C PHE A 401 5.53 -2.14 -9.04
N MET A 402 5.76 -1.05 -8.31
CA MET A 402 6.84 -0.95 -7.32
C MET A 402 6.64 -1.90 -6.14
N THR A 403 5.40 -2.02 -5.67
CA THR A 403 5.04 -2.86 -4.52
C THR A 403 5.11 -4.34 -4.88
N SER A 404 4.48 -4.74 -6.00
CA SER A 404 4.48 -6.15 -6.42
C SER A 404 5.86 -6.62 -6.84
N SER A 405 6.66 -5.79 -7.51
CA SER A 405 8.04 -6.14 -7.89
C SER A 405 8.90 -6.38 -6.65
N GLY A 406 8.87 -5.45 -5.69
CA GLY A 406 9.65 -5.58 -4.45
C GLY A 406 9.25 -6.79 -3.61
N ALA A 407 7.95 -7.02 -3.42
CA ALA A 407 7.48 -8.20 -2.71
C ALA A 407 7.84 -9.51 -3.42
N ALA A 408 7.82 -9.54 -4.76
CA ALA A 408 8.19 -10.72 -5.53
C ALA A 408 9.71 -11.01 -5.45
N TRP A 409 10.57 -10.00 -5.40
CA TRP A 409 12.00 -10.19 -5.16
C TRP A 409 12.30 -10.78 -3.79
N ASP A 410 11.66 -10.27 -2.74
CA ASP A 410 11.82 -10.77 -1.38
C ASP A 410 11.40 -12.23 -1.25
N ASN A 411 10.21 -12.57 -1.75
CA ASN A 411 9.74 -13.95 -1.71
C ASN A 411 10.52 -14.88 -2.64
N ALA A 412 11.16 -14.37 -3.71
CA ALA A 412 12.10 -15.14 -4.51
C ALA A 412 13.41 -15.44 -3.75
N LYS A 413 13.90 -14.49 -2.95
CA LYS A 413 15.02 -14.71 -2.01
C LYS A 413 14.64 -15.78 -0.99
N LYS A 414 13.52 -15.63 -0.27
CA LYS A 414 13.06 -16.62 0.72
C LYS A 414 12.83 -18.02 0.10
N TYR A 415 12.31 -18.11 -1.12
CA TYR A 415 12.19 -19.38 -1.84
C TYR A 415 13.53 -20.10 -2.05
N ILE A 416 14.61 -19.36 -2.32
CA ILE A 416 15.96 -19.91 -2.42
C ILE A 416 16.49 -20.29 -1.03
N GLU A 417 16.23 -19.47 -0.01
CA GLU A 417 16.62 -19.74 1.38
C GLU A 417 16.04 -21.06 1.92
N ASP A 418 14.84 -21.46 1.47
CA ASP A 418 14.20 -22.74 1.78
C ASP A 418 14.92 -23.97 1.19
N GLY A 419 16.03 -23.77 0.47
CA GLY A 419 16.89 -24.83 -0.07
C GLY A 419 16.77 -25.03 -1.57
N ASN A 420 15.92 -24.27 -2.26
CA ASN A 420 15.85 -24.30 -3.72
C ASN A 420 17.09 -23.64 -4.33
N TYR A 421 17.53 -24.14 -5.48
CA TYR A 421 18.64 -23.56 -6.26
C TYR A 421 19.96 -23.34 -5.50
N GLY A 422 20.23 -24.16 -4.47
CA GLY A 422 21.51 -24.16 -3.74
C GLY A 422 21.44 -23.56 -2.33
N GLY A 423 20.31 -22.97 -1.93
CA GLY A 423 20.13 -22.51 -0.54
C GLY A 423 20.93 -21.26 -0.17
N LYS A 424 20.92 -20.94 1.13
CA LYS A 424 21.64 -19.81 1.72
C LYS A 424 23.14 -19.85 1.38
N GLY A 425 23.67 -18.73 0.91
CA GLY A 425 25.09 -18.54 0.57
C GLY A 425 25.49 -18.99 -0.84
N SER A 426 24.57 -19.57 -1.61
CA SER A 426 24.80 -19.87 -3.04
C SER A 426 24.88 -18.60 -3.89
N ASP A 427 25.40 -18.72 -5.12
CA ASP A 427 25.43 -17.60 -6.07
C ASP A 427 24.02 -17.11 -6.42
N ALA A 428 23.06 -18.03 -6.54
CA ALA A 428 21.65 -17.69 -6.75
C ALA A 428 21.06 -16.92 -5.57
N HIS A 429 21.42 -17.31 -4.33
CA HIS A 429 21.01 -16.58 -3.13
C HIS A 429 21.59 -15.16 -3.11
N ASN A 430 22.89 -15.01 -3.40
CA ASN A 430 23.52 -13.68 -3.46
C ASN A 430 22.87 -12.78 -4.52
N ALA A 431 22.50 -13.35 -5.68
CA ALA A 431 21.76 -12.63 -6.71
C ALA A 431 20.35 -12.20 -6.25
N ALA A 432 19.63 -13.08 -5.53
CA ALA A 432 18.31 -12.78 -5.01
C ALA A 432 18.32 -11.74 -3.89
N VAL A 433 19.35 -11.75 -3.04
CA VAL A 433 19.57 -10.70 -2.03
C VAL A 433 19.75 -9.33 -2.69
N VAL A 434 20.47 -9.25 -3.81
CA VAL A 434 20.57 -7.98 -4.57
C VAL A 434 19.19 -7.53 -5.07
N GLY A 435 18.39 -8.45 -5.62
CA GLY A 435 17.02 -8.14 -6.04
C GLY A 435 16.15 -7.61 -4.91
N ASP A 436 16.18 -8.27 -3.75
CA ASP A 436 15.44 -7.87 -2.56
C ASP A 436 15.86 -6.49 -2.04
N THR A 437 17.16 -6.22 -1.92
CA THR A 437 17.67 -4.91 -1.49
C THR A 437 17.35 -3.77 -2.47
N VAL A 438 17.12 -4.07 -3.75
CA VAL A 438 16.55 -3.11 -4.72
C VAL A 438 15.04 -2.96 -4.50
N GLY A 439 14.36 -4.03 -4.13
CA GLY A 439 12.93 -4.09 -3.83
C GLY A 439 12.50 -3.42 -2.53
N ASP A 440 13.35 -3.35 -1.51
CA ASP A 440 13.03 -2.73 -0.22
C ASP A 440 12.56 -1.26 -0.36
N PRO A 441 13.33 -0.34 -0.99
CA PRO A 441 12.85 1.03 -1.20
C PRO A 441 11.61 1.09 -2.10
N THR A 442 11.37 0.09 -2.96
CA THR A 442 10.20 0.09 -3.84
C THR A 442 8.94 -0.39 -3.13
N LYS A 443 9.01 -1.43 -2.29
CA LYS A 443 7.85 -2.03 -1.61
C LYS A 443 7.54 -1.43 -0.23
N ASP A 444 8.51 -0.78 0.42
CA ASP A 444 8.35 -0.28 1.80
C ASP A 444 8.43 1.24 1.92
N THR A 445 8.89 1.93 0.87
CA THR A 445 8.97 3.40 0.88
C THR A 445 8.21 4.02 -0.29
N ALA A 446 8.72 3.89 -1.51
CA ALA A 446 8.21 4.65 -2.64
C ALA A 446 6.85 4.14 -3.14
N GLY A 447 6.69 2.83 -3.32
CA GLY A 447 5.45 2.22 -3.81
C GLY A 447 4.23 2.55 -2.93
N PRO A 448 4.24 2.20 -1.63
CA PRO A 448 3.14 2.52 -0.73
C PRO A 448 2.90 4.02 -0.57
N ALA A 449 3.96 4.85 -0.53
CA ALA A 449 3.82 6.30 -0.33
C ALA A 449 3.18 7.04 -1.52
N ILE A 450 3.04 6.41 -2.69
CA ILE A 450 2.25 6.96 -3.79
C ILE A 450 0.76 7.04 -3.40
N ASN A 451 0.26 6.13 -2.56
CA ASN A 451 -1.14 6.17 -2.11
C ASN A 451 -1.49 7.46 -1.36
N PRO A 452 -0.77 7.83 -0.26
CA PRO A 452 -1.01 9.10 0.40
C PRO A 452 -0.70 10.30 -0.50
N LEU A 453 0.26 10.21 -1.44
CA LEU A 453 0.46 11.27 -2.43
C LEU A 453 -0.83 11.53 -3.23
N ILE A 454 -1.44 10.49 -3.81
CA ILE A 454 -2.68 10.62 -4.60
C ILE A 454 -3.76 11.29 -3.75
N LYS A 455 -3.96 10.83 -2.51
CA LYS A 455 -5.03 11.31 -1.64
C LYS A 455 -4.81 12.74 -1.16
N VAL A 456 -3.58 13.09 -0.75
CA VAL A 456 -3.22 14.45 -0.32
C VAL A 456 -3.39 15.44 -1.46
N VAL A 457 -2.93 15.13 -2.67
CA VAL A 457 -3.08 16.02 -3.82
C VAL A 457 -4.57 16.29 -4.12
N ASN A 458 -5.40 15.25 -4.10
CA ASN A 458 -6.85 15.39 -4.30
C ASN A 458 -7.55 16.16 -3.16
N MET A 459 -7.18 15.89 -1.91
CA MET A 459 -7.77 16.55 -0.74
C MET A 459 -7.44 18.03 -0.70
N VAL A 460 -6.17 18.40 -0.96
CA VAL A 460 -5.76 19.81 -1.00
C VAL A 460 -6.51 20.56 -2.09
N ALA A 461 -6.59 19.97 -3.30
CA ALA A 461 -7.33 20.56 -4.42
C ALA A 461 -8.82 20.79 -4.09
N LEU A 462 -9.45 19.87 -3.35
CA LEU A 462 -10.83 20.01 -2.91
C LEU A 462 -10.98 21.12 -1.86
N LEU A 463 -10.07 21.21 -0.89
CA LEU A 463 -10.14 22.23 0.17
C LEU A 463 -9.96 23.66 -0.35
N GLU A 464 -9.16 23.83 -1.41
CA GLU A 464 -8.86 25.15 -1.96
C GLU A 464 -9.77 25.56 -3.13
N ILE A 465 -10.65 24.68 -3.62
CA ILE A 465 -11.37 24.92 -4.88
C ILE A 465 -12.17 26.23 -4.89
N GLY A 466 -12.82 26.57 -3.78
CA GLY A 466 -13.56 27.84 -3.67
C GLY A 466 -12.65 29.07 -3.80
N LEU A 467 -11.40 28.99 -3.32
CA LEU A 467 -10.41 30.06 -3.47
C LEU A 467 -9.84 30.09 -4.89
N VAL A 468 -9.57 28.91 -5.47
CA VAL A 468 -9.09 28.80 -6.84
C VAL A 468 -10.11 29.40 -7.82
N LEU A 469 -11.41 29.09 -7.65
CA LEU A 469 -12.48 29.64 -8.48
C LEU A 469 -12.58 31.18 -8.38
N ALA A 470 -12.21 31.76 -7.24
CA ALA A 470 -12.29 33.20 -7.01
C ALA A 470 -11.03 33.96 -7.46
N TYR A 471 -9.85 33.31 -7.42
CA TYR A 471 -8.56 33.99 -7.50
C TYR A 471 -7.54 33.35 -8.46
N SER A 472 -7.93 32.39 -9.31
CA SER A 472 -7.01 31.86 -10.33
C SER A 472 -6.61 32.95 -11.33
N LEU A 473 -5.38 32.86 -11.84
CA LEU A 473 -4.83 33.82 -12.82
C LEU A 473 -5.45 33.69 -14.22
N ILE A 474 -5.81 32.46 -14.58
CA ILE A 474 -6.57 32.08 -15.77
C ILE A 474 -7.78 31.26 -15.33
#